data_AF-A0A439V1Q4-F1
#
_entry.id   AF-A0A439V1Q4-F1
#
_cell.length_a   1.000
_cell.length_b   1.000
_cell.length_c   1.000
_cell.angle_alpha   90.00
_cell.angle_beta   90.00
_cell.angle_gamma   90.00
#
_symmetry.space_group_name_H-M   'P 1'
#
loop_
_entity.id
_entity.type
_entity.pdbx_description
1 polymer ?
#
loop_
_entity_poly.entity_id
_entity_poly.type
_entity_poly.pdbx_seq_one_letter_code
_entity_poly.pdbx_strand_id
1 'polypeptide(L)'
;MERRSWKFFERIESLIVVVLMLLLTLAVGGAVVALIGAVFGLSSVKSIGGSIAGLGAVGFFGWMLVTGELAGALLGRSRRGPSVENTKNTKVEKNA
;
A
#
# COMPACT_ATOMS: atom_id res chain seq x y z
N MET A 1 12.74 -10.90 20.98
CA MET A 1 11.26 -10.96 21.00
C MET A 1 10.68 -10.94 19.57
N GLU A 2 11.47 -11.27 18.54
CA GLU A 2 11.11 -11.05 17.13
C GLU A 2 10.18 -12.08 16.48
N ARG A 3 10.19 -13.37 16.88
CA ARG A 3 9.48 -14.41 16.09
C ARG A 3 7.95 -14.35 16.18
N ARG A 4 7.39 -13.75 17.22
CA ARG A 4 5.92 -13.59 17.35
C ARG A 4 5.39 -12.44 16.51
N SER A 5 6.18 -11.39 16.32
CA SER A 5 5.74 -10.16 15.66
C SER A 5 5.48 -10.36 14.15
N TRP A 6 6.26 -11.22 13.49
CA TRP A 6 6.11 -11.51 12.06
C TRP A 6 4.72 -12.05 11.68
N LYS A 7 4.16 -12.97 12.49
CA LYS A 7 2.81 -13.50 12.28
C LYS A 7 1.69 -12.46 12.46
N PHE A 8 1.95 -11.40 13.24
CA PHE A 8 0.99 -10.31 13.41
C PHE A 8 1.03 -9.34 12.23
N PHE A 9 2.23 -9.01 11.73
CA PHE A 9 2.38 -8.18 10.54
C PHE A 9 1.73 -8.82 9.31
N GLU A 10 1.92 -10.12 9.10
CA GLU A 10 1.25 -10.86 8.01
C GLU A 10 -0.28 -10.79 8.07
N ARG A 11 -0.86 -10.87 9.29
CA ARG A 11 -2.31 -10.74 9.45
C ARG A 11 -2.79 -9.33 9.16
N ILE A 12 -2.05 -8.31 9.62
CA ILE A 12 -2.42 -6.91 9.41
C ILE A 12 -2.32 -6.55 7.92
N GLU A 13 -1.25 -6.99 7.25
CA GLU A 13 -1.07 -6.81 5.81
C GLU A 13 -2.17 -7.52 5.01
N SER A 14 -2.46 -8.78 5.34
CA SER A 14 -3.58 -9.50 4.73
C SER A 14 -4.92 -8.79 4.96
N LEU A 15 -5.18 -8.26 6.16
CA LEU A 15 -6.40 -7.52 6.45
C LEU A 15 -6.49 -6.23 5.62
N ILE A 16 -5.38 -5.50 5.48
CA ILE A 16 -5.30 -4.29 4.66
C ILE A 16 -5.57 -4.62 3.19
N VAL A 17 -4.98 -5.69 2.66
CA VAL A 17 -5.21 -6.14 1.28
C VAL A 17 -6.68 -6.51 1.07
N VAL A 18 -7.31 -7.21 2.02
CA VAL A 18 -8.74 -7.54 1.95
C VAL A 18 -9.61 -6.28 1.94
N VAL A 19 -9.32 -5.30 2.80
CA VAL A 19 -10.04 -4.02 2.84
C VAL A 19 -9.87 -3.25 1.53
N LEU A 20 -8.66 -3.20 0.99
CA LEU A 20 -8.39 -2.58 -0.32
C LEU A 20 -9.14 -3.28 -1.45
N MET A 21 -9.15 -4.62 -1.47
CA MET A 21 -9.93 -5.40 -2.43
C MET A 21 -11.44 -5.10 -2.32
N LEU A 22 -11.98 -5.01 -1.12
CA LEU A 22 -13.39 -4.65 -0.90
C LEU A 22 -13.72 -3.25 -1.42
N LEU A 23 -12.89 -2.25 -1.10
CA LEU A 23 -13.06 -0.88 -1.60
C LEU A 23 -13.00 -0.80 -3.12
N LEU A 24 -12.09 -1.55 -3.75
CA LEU A 24 -11.98 -1.63 -5.20
C LEU A 24 -13.24 -2.24 -5.82
N THR A 25 -13.73 -3.33 -5.25
CA THR A 25 -14.96 -4.00 -5.72
C THR A 25 -16.15 -3.06 -5.61
N LEU A 26 -16.23 -2.31 -4.52
CA LEU A 26 -17.28 -1.30 -4.30
C LEU A 26 -17.19 -0.16 -5.33
N ALA A 27 -15.98 0.30 -5.65
CA ALA A 27 -15.76 1.34 -6.66
C ALA A 27 -16.19 0.88 -8.05
N VAL A 28 -15.80 -0.34 -8.45
CA VAL A 28 -16.18 -0.94 -9.73
C VAL A 28 -17.70 -1.16 -9.79
N GLY A 29 -18.30 -1.71 -8.73
CA GLY A 29 -19.74 -1.89 -8.64
C GLY A 29 -20.51 -0.57 -8.76
N GLY A 30 -20.06 0.47 -8.03
CA GLY A 30 -20.62 1.81 -8.14
C GLY A 30 -20.50 2.40 -9.55
N ALA A 31 -19.35 2.20 -10.21
CA ALA A 31 -19.12 2.69 -11.57
C ALA A 31 -20.03 2.01 -12.60
N VAL A 32 -20.25 0.69 -12.46
CA VAL A 32 -21.21 -0.05 -13.30
C VAL A 32 -22.63 0.47 -13.09
N VAL A 33 -23.06 0.69 -11.84
CA VAL A 33 -24.38 1.27 -11.53
C VAL A 33 -24.51 2.69 -12.10
N ALA A 34 -23.45 3.49 -12.02
CA ALA A 34 -23.42 4.85 -12.58
C ALA A 34 -23.57 4.83 -14.11
N LEU A 35 -22.88 3.88 -14.77
CA LEU A 35 -22.94 3.68 -16.21
C LEU A 35 -24.33 3.25 -16.65
N ILE A 36 -24.96 2.31 -15.94
CA ILE A 36 -26.34 1.90 -16.19
C ILE A 36 -27.28 3.09 -16.03
N GLY A 37 -27.14 3.85 -14.94
CA GLY A 37 -27.94 5.07 -14.72
C GLY A 37 -27.76 6.11 -15.83
N ALA A 38 -26.55 6.27 -16.36
CA ALA A 38 -26.26 7.16 -17.47
C ALA A 38 -26.88 6.68 -18.79
N VAL A 39 -26.80 5.37 -19.08
CA VAL A 39 -27.37 4.76 -20.30
C VAL A 39 -28.89 4.83 -20.31
N PHE A 40 -29.53 4.61 -19.16
CA PHE A 40 -31.00 4.65 -19.05
C PHE A 40 -31.56 6.07 -18.79
N GLY A 41 -30.72 7.11 -18.77
CA GLY A 41 -31.16 8.50 -18.51
C GLY A 41 -31.67 8.75 -17.09
N LEU A 42 -31.46 7.81 -16.16
CA LEU A 42 -31.87 7.88 -14.77
C LEU A 42 -30.83 8.66 -13.96
N SER A 43 -31.00 9.98 -13.91
CA SER A 43 -30.09 10.90 -13.22
C SER A 43 -29.82 10.53 -11.75
N SER A 44 -30.83 10.03 -11.03
CA SER A 44 -30.65 9.55 -9.64
C SER A 44 -29.73 8.33 -9.56
N VAL A 45 -29.90 7.34 -10.44
CA VAL A 45 -29.08 6.11 -10.43
C VAL A 45 -27.64 6.42 -10.84
N LYS A 46 -27.45 7.32 -11.81
CA LYS A 46 -26.14 7.83 -12.20
C LYS A 46 -25.43 8.50 -11.02
N SER A 47 -26.13 9.37 -10.29
CA SER A 47 -25.56 10.08 -9.14
C SER A 47 -25.24 9.14 -7.98
N ILE A 48 -26.12 8.19 -7.66
CA ILE A 48 -25.90 7.22 -6.57
C ILE A 48 -24.72 6.32 -6.90
N GLY A 49 -24.70 5.72 -8.09
CA GLY A 49 -23.58 4.89 -8.54
C GLY A 49 -22.27 5.68 -8.58
N GLY A 50 -22.30 6.92 -9.07
CA GLY A 50 -21.14 7.81 -9.11
C GLY A 50 -20.61 8.16 -7.72
N SER A 51 -21.49 8.45 -6.76
CA SER A 51 -21.10 8.71 -5.37
C SER A 51 -20.49 7.47 -4.71
N ILE A 52 -21.04 6.28 -4.96
CA ILE A 52 -20.49 5.00 -4.46
C ILE A 52 -19.12 4.73 -5.09
N ALA A 53 -18.98 4.96 -6.41
CA ALA A 53 -17.72 4.83 -7.13
C ALA A 53 -16.66 5.80 -6.59
N GLY A 54 -17.05 7.05 -6.37
CA GLY A 54 -16.21 8.10 -5.82
C GLY A 54 -15.74 7.78 -4.40
N LEU A 55 -16.66 7.37 -3.51
CA LEU A 55 -16.31 6.96 -2.15
C LEU A 55 -15.36 5.75 -2.13
N GLY A 56 -15.63 4.74 -2.96
CA GLY A 56 -14.76 3.58 -3.10
C GLY A 56 -13.37 3.96 -3.62
N ALA A 57 -13.29 4.83 -4.62
CA ALA A 57 -12.03 5.29 -5.19
C ALA A 57 -11.23 6.17 -4.20
N VAL A 58 -11.87 7.12 -3.52
CA VAL A 58 -11.23 7.97 -2.51
C VAL A 58 -10.74 7.11 -1.34
N GLY A 59 -11.54 6.14 -0.89
CA GLY A 59 -11.13 5.20 0.15
C GLY A 59 -9.94 4.33 -0.27
N PHE A 60 -9.97 3.78 -1.49
CA PHE A 60 -8.91 2.93 -2.01
C PHE A 60 -7.60 3.70 -2.23
N PHE A 61 -7.64 4.79 -2.99
CA PHE A 61 -6.45 5.58 -3.33
C PHE A 61 -5.92 6.37 -2.13
N GLY A 62 -6.81 6.89 -1.26
CA GLY A 62 -6.41 7.56 -0.03
C GLY A 62 -5.65 6.61 0.91
N TRP A 63 -6.16 5.39 1.08
CA TRP A 63 -5.49 4.40 1.92
C TRP A 63 -4.18 3.88 1.29
N MET A 64 -4.17 3.68 -0.03
CA MET A 64 -2.96 3.30 -0.77
C MET A 64 -1.87 4.36 -0.68
N LEU A 65 -2.23 5.65 -0.63
CA LEU A 65 -1.27 6.75 -0.48
C LEU A 65 -0.66 6.77 0.92
N VAL A 66 -1.46 6.61 1.97
CA VAL A 66 -0.97 6.55 3.36
C VAL A 66 -0.07 5.33 3.58
N THR A 67 -0.49 4.15 3.12
CA THR A 67 0.30 2.91 3.27
C THR A 67 1.51 2.86 2.33
N GLY A 68 1.39 3.42 1.13
CA GLY A 68 2.46 3.52 0.13
C GLY A 68 3.55 4.51 0.51
N GLU A 69 3.21 5.63 1.15
CA GLU A 69 4.21 6.57 1.69
C GLU A 69 4.97 5.95 2.86
N LEU A 70 4.30 5.17 3.73
CA LEU A 70 4.96 4.37 4.77
C LEU A 70 5.86 3.28 4.20
N ALA A 71 5.42 2.58 3.15
CA ALA A 71 6.23 1.59 2.45
C ALA A 71 7.42 2.24 1.73
N GLY A 72 7.22 3.40 1.11
CA GLY A 72 8.26 4.20 0.47
C GLY A 72 9.27 4.79 1.45
N ALA A 73 8.84 5.18 2.65
CA ALA A 73 9.73 5.62 3.73
C ALA A 73 10.56 4.46 4.31
N LEU A 74 9.98 3.26 4.41
CA LEU A 74 10.71 2.05 4.82
C LEU A 74 11.65 1.52 3.73
N LEU A 75 11.22 1.49 2.47
CA LEU A 75 12.04 1.07 1.31
C LEU A 75 13.11 2.11 0.94
N GLY A 76 12.83 3.41 1.13
CA GLY A 76 13.77 4.51 0.94
C GLY A 76 14.91 4.53 1.97
N ARG A 77 14.69 3.94 3.16
CA ARG A 77 15.74 3.79 4.19
C ARG A 77 16.63 2.56 3.99
N SER A 78 16.21 1.58 3.19
CA SER A 78 17.01 0.37 2.89
C SER A 78 18.23 0.65 2.01
N ARG A 79 18.26 1.78 1.27
CA ARG A 79 19.39 2.12 0.38
C ARG A 79 20.55 2.85 1.03
N ARG A 80 20.51 3.06 2.35
CA ARG A 80 21.69 3.49 3.13
C ARG A 80 22.25 2.26 3.83
N GLY A 81 22.83 1.37 3.03
CA GLY A 81 23.63 0.27 3.56
C GLY A 81 24.70 0.83 4.51
N PRO A 82 25.01 0.12 5.61
CA PRO A 82 26.09 0.55 6.48
C PRO A 82 27.36 0.56 5.63
N SER A 83 27.94 1.74 5.45
CA SER A 83 29.27 1.93 4.87
C SER A 83 30.30 1.36 5.85
N VAL A 84 30.33 0.04 5.96
CA VAL A 84 31.45 -0.68 6.57
C VAL A 84 32.47 -0.86 5.47
N GLU A 85 33.26 0.19 5.27
CA GLU A 85 34.55 0.09 4.62
C GLU A 85 35.48 -0.68 5.57
N ASN A 86 35.33 -2.00 5.57
CA ASN A 86 36.35 -2.90 6.09
C ASN A 86 37.28 -3.20 4.93
N THR A 87 38.50 -2.64 4.94
CA THR A 87 39.75 -3.37 4.65
C THR A 87 40.94 -2.40 4.73
N LYS A 88 41.87 -2.72 5.65
CA LYS A 88 43.34 -2.78 5.46
C LYS A 88 44.20 -1.96 6.44
N ASN A 89 44.57 -2.58 7.55
CA ASN A 89 45.98 -2.70 7.96
C ASN A 89 46.14 -3.74 9.07
N THR A 90 46.20 -4.99 8.64
CA THR A 90 46.91 -6.05 9.36
C THR A 90 48.36 -5.64 9.62
N LYS A 91 48.72 -5.61 10.91
CA LYS A 91 49.91 -6.29 11.45
C LYS A 91 51.22 -6.09 10.66
N VAL A 92 52.00 -5.07 11.02
CA VAL A 92 53.45 -5.08 10.80
C VAL A 92 54.10 -5.40 12.14
N GLU A 93 54.30 -6.68 12.37
CA GLU A 93 55.28 -7.18 13.33
C GLU A 93 56.06 -8.29 12.63
N LYS A 94 57.22 -7.94 12.05
CA LYS A 94 58.35 -8.87 11.87
C LYS A 94 59.66 -8.12 11.51
N ASN A 95 60.52 -7.99 12.52
CA ASN A 95 61.99 -8.10 12.53
C ASN A 95 62.83 -7.41 11.44
N ALA A 96 63.63 -6.42 11.87
CA ALA A 96 65.09 -6.38 11.70
C ALA A 96 65.70 -5.49 12.80
#